data_AF-A0A1E3HER6-F1
#
_entry.id   AF-A0A1E3HER6-F1
#
_cell.length_a   1.000
_cell.length_b   1.000
_cell.length_c   1.000
_cell.angle_alpha   90.00
_cell.angle_beta   90.00
_cell.angle_gamma   90.00
#
_symmetry.space_group_name_H-M   'P 1'
#
loop_
_entity.id
_entity.type
_entity.pdbx_description
1 polymer ?
#
loop_
_entity_poly.entity_id
_entity_poly.type
_entity_poly.pdbx_seq_one_letter_code
_entity_poly.pdbx_strand_id
1 'polypeptide(L)'
;MSRLVAELTNVESRPDEAIKVEYTYLGNSVTRYLETDADEIDHRPRAFIARDSDTNSFQVFSFLRGGPDWRSYTAPCESLGEFGEEIGFDAKTSMVPLSEVSGHGDEAPNERK
;
A
#
# COMPACT_ATOMS: atom_id res chain seq x y z
N MET A 1 24.91 -12.30 -2.71
CA MET A 1 24.26 -11.49 -3.77
C MET A 1 22.86 -11.17 -3.30
N SER A 2 22.55 -9.89 -3.16
CA SER A 2 21.27 -9.41 -2.65
C SER A 2 20.14 -9.88 -3.56
N ARG A 3 19.22 -10.69 -3.02
CA ARG A 3 17.96 -11.14 -3.65
C ARG A 3 16.95 -9.99 -3.82
N LEU A 4 17.44 -8.74 -3.88
CA LEU A 4 16.66 -7.50 -3.86
C LEU A 4 16.32 -6.98 -5.28
N VAL A 5 16.80 -7.65 -6.32
CA VAL A 5 16.52 -7.31 -7.73
C VAL A 5 16.21 -8.59 -8.52
N ALA A 6 15.57 -9.57 -7.88
CA ALA A 6 14.88 -10.60 -8.65
C ALA A 6 13.67 -9.91 -9.27
N GLU A 7 13.87 -9.48 -10.52
CA GLU A 7 12.90 -9.06 -11.52
C GLU A 7 11.48 -8.89 -10.96
N LEU A 8 11.05 -7.63 -10.82
CA LEU A 8 9.66 -7.23 -10.62
C LEU A 8 8.81 -7.72 -11.81
N THR A 9 8.53 -9.02 -11.91
CA THR A 9 7.95 -9.62 -13.12
C THR A 9 6.46 -9.32 -13.30
N ASN A 10 5.80 -8.65 -12.35
CA ASN A 10 4.35 -8.50 -12.32
C ASN A 10 3.87 -7.05 -12.08
N VAL A 11 4.68 -6.05 -12.46
CA VAL A 11 4.25 -4.64 -12.37
C VAL A 11 3.49 -4.25 -13.63
N GLU A 12 2.25 -3.83 -13.46
CA GLU A 12 1.31 -3.45 -14.51
C GLU A 12 0.61 -2.13 -14.16
N SER A 13 0.34 -1.30 -15.17
CA SER A 13 -0.50 -0.10 -15.03
C SER A 13 -1.95 -0.51 -14.79
N ARG A 14 -2.56 0.06 -13.74
CA ARG A 14 -3.92 -0.20 -13.23
C ARG A 14 -4.62 1.11 -12.83
N PRO A 15 -4.84 2.05 -13.76
CA PRO A 15 -5.35 3.39 -13.46
C PRO A 15 -6.79 3.41 -12.94
N ASP A 16 -7.58 2.37 -13.24
CA ASP A 16 -9.00 2.26 -12.83
C ASP A 16 -9.20 1.43 -11.55
N GLU A 17 -8.11 1.03 -10.89
CA GLU A 17 -8.12 0.24 -9.67
C GLU A 17 -7.29 0.94 -8.59
N ALA A 18 -7.60 0.70 -7.31
CA ALA A 18 -6.78 1.05 -6.15
C ALA A 18 -6.12 -0.20 -5.56
N ILE A 19 -5.02 0.02 -4.85
CA ILE A 19 -4.47 -1.03 -3.99
C ILE A 19 -5.14 -0.96 -2.62
N LYS A 20 -5.93 -1.96 -2.28
CA LYS A 20 -6.45 -2.17 -0.93
C LYS A 20 -5.37 -2.82 -0.07
N VAL A 21 -5.07 -2.22 1.07
CA VAL A 21 -4.09 -2.70 2.05
C VAL A 21 -4.79 -2.89 3.38
N GLU A 22 -4.79 -4.12 3.89
CA GLU A 22 -5.40 -4.50 5.16
C GLU A 22 -4.30 -5.00 6.10
N TYR A 23 -4.14 -4.37 7.26
CA TYR A 23 -3.06 -4.70 8.19
C TYR A 23 -3.47 -4.40 9.63
N THR A 24 -2.73 -4.97 10.59
CA THR A 24 -2.92 -4.67 12.02
C THR A 24 -1.80 -3.78 12.52
N TYR A 25 -2.14 -2.63 13.10
CA TYR A 25 -1.19 -1.71 13.69
C TYR A 25 -1.56 -1.38 15.13
N LEU A 26 -0.63 -1.64 16.06
CA LEU A 26 -0.82 -1.44 17.51
C LEU A 26 -2.13 -2.09 18.03
N GLY A 27 -2.49 -3.26 17.48
CA GLY A 27 -3.69 -4.02 17.87
C GLY A 27 -4.99 -3.60 17.17
N ASN A 28 -4.95 -2.61 16.27
CA ASN A 28 -6.12 -2.17 15.50
C ASN A 28 -6.02 -2.62 14.05
N SER A 29 -7.09 -3.20 13.53
CA SER A 29 -7.23 -3.49 12.10
C SER A 29 -7.45 -2.18 11.33
N VAL A 30 -6.63 -1.96 10.31
CA VAL A 30 -6.68 -0.79 9.44
C VAL A 30 -6.85 -1.27 8.00
N THR A 31 -7.73 -0.60 7.27
CA THR A 31 -7.84 -0.73 5.82
C THR A 31 -7.49 0.60 5.19
N ARG A 32 -6.58 0.58 4.21
CA ARG A 32 -6.22 1.72 3.37
C ARG A 32 -6.45 1.38 1.92
N TYR A 33 -6.80 2.39 1.14
CA TYR A 33 -6.91 2.31 -0.30
C TYR A 33 -5.92 3.32 -0.85
N LEU A 34 -5.01 2.85 -1.70
CA LEU A 34 -4.05 3.71 -2.38
C LEU A 34 -4.49 3.84 -3.83
N GLU A 35 -5.10 4.97 -4.18
CA GLU A 35 -5.62 5.26 -5.51
C GLU A 35 -4.51 5.82 -6.40
N THR A 36 -3.61 6.61 -5.84
CA THR A 36 -2.54 7.32 -6.54
C THR A 36 -1.23 7.28 -5.76
N ASP A 37 -0.15 7.80 -6.34
CA ASP A 37 1.14 7.98 -5.67
C ASP A 37 1.09 9.01 -4.53
N ALA A 38 0.03 9.83 -4.46
CA ALA A 38 -0.21 10.73 -3.34
C ALA A 38 -0.77 10.01 -2.09
N ASP A 39 -1.29 8.79 -2.25
CA ASP A 39 -1.82 8.01 -1.14
C ASP A 39 -0.70 7.21 -0.47
N GLU A 40 -0.54 7.44 0.84
CA GLU A 40 0.57 6.90 1.62
C GLU A 40 0.10 6.26 2.93
N ILE A 41 0.83 5.22 3.32
CA ILE A 41 0.79 4.62 4.65
C ILE A 41 2.06 5.07 5.38
N ASP A 42 1.89 6.07 6.23
CA ASP A 42 2.98 6.61 7.04
C ASP A 42 3.08 5.91 8.40
N HIS A 43 4.16 5.16 8.56
CA HIS A 43 4.55 4.53 9.83
C HIS A 43 5.96 4.96 10.25
N ARG A 44 6.38 6.17 9.88
CA ARG A 44 7.64 6.74 10.34
C ARG A 44 7.72 6.70 11.87
N PRO A 45 8.91 6.39 12.43
CA PRO A 45 10.19 6.23 11.75
C PRO A 45 10.47 4.79 11.30
N ARG A 46 9.49 3.89 11.15
CA ARG A 46 9.77 2.50 10.77
C ARG A 46 9.72 2.29 9.26
N ALA A 47 8.62 2.70 8.65
CA ALA A 47 8.38 2.51 7.23
C ALA A 47 7.45 3.61 6.69
N PHE A 48 7.54 3.81 5.40
CA PHE A 48 6.69 4.68 4.61
C PHE A 48 6.39 3.96 3.30
N ILE A 49 5.11 3.79 2.96
CA ILE A 49 4.67 2.99 1.82
C ILE A 49 3.71 3.84 0.99
N ALA A 50 3.99 4.01 -0.30
CA ALA A 50 3.10 4.70 -1.23
C ALA A 50 2.86 3.82 -2.45
N ARG A 51 1.80 4.10 -3.21
CA ARG A 51 1.61 3.47 -4.52
C ARG A 51 2.66 3.97 -5.50
N ASP A 52 3.17 3.09 -6.36
CA ASP A 52 4.05 3.49 -7.45
C ASP A 52 3.21 3.95 -8.66
N SER A 53 2.91 5.25 -8.73
CA SER A 53 2.04 5.85 -9.75
C SER A 53 0.65 5.18 -9.79
N ASP A 54 0.19 4.81 -10.97
CA ASP A 54 -1.05 4.10 -11.28
C ASP A 54 -0.83 2.58 -11.37
N THR A 55 0.31 2.04 -10.92
CA THR A 55 0.62 0.61 -11.07
C THR A 55 0.05 -0.25 -9.94
N ASN A 56 0.09 -1.57 -10.10
CA ASN A 56 -0.16 -2.55 -9.04
C ASN A 56 1.06 -2.77 -8.12
N SER A 57 1.89 -1.76 -7.87
CA SER A 57 3.06 -1.88 -7.00
C SER A 57 3.18 -0.73 -6.01
N PHE A 58 4.04 -0.94 -5.02
CA PHE A 58 4.34 0.01 -3.96
C PHE A 58 5.77 0.51 -4.09
N GLN A 59 5.99 1.77 -3.74
CA GLN A 59 7.29 2.24 -3.27
C GLN A 59 7.36 2.10 -1.74
N VAL A 60 8.29 1.29 -1.27
CA VAL A 60 8.51 1.04 0.16
C VAL A 60 9.82 1.66 0.60
N PHE A 61 9.75 2.51 1.62
CA PHE A 61 10.89 3.12 2.28
C PHE A 61 10.95 2.58 3.70
N SER A 62 12.03 1.92 4.10
CA SER A 62 12.14 1.34 5.44
C SER A 62 13.55 1.33 6.01
N PHE A 63 13.63 1.21 7.34
CA PHE A 63 14.87 0.94 8.05
C PHE A 63 15.07 -0.56 8.24
N LEU A 64 15.67 -1.21 7.25
CA LEU A 64 16.07 -2.60 7.41
C LEU A 64 17.28 -2.64 8.36
N ARG A 65 17.11 -3.28 9.53
CA ARG A 65 18.16 -3.54 10.55
C ARG A 65 18.72 -2.34 11.33
N GLY A 66 17.88 -1.39 11.73
CA GLY A 66 18.22 -0.46 12.83
C GLY A 66 19.38 0.52 12.58
N GLY A 67 19.80 0.69 11.33
CA GLY A 67 20.74 1.75 10.91
C GLY A 67 20.02 3.07 10.59
N PRO A 68 20.74 4.19 10.42
CA PRO A 68 20.18 5.49 10.06
C PRO A 68 19.84 5.63 8.57
N ASP A 69 20.14 4.62 7.75
CA ASP A 69 20.00 4.68 6.30
C ASP A 69 18.65 4.13 5.84
N TRP A 70 17.83 5.01 5.27
CA TRP A 70 16.62 4.64 4.56
C TRP A 70 16.97 3.81 3.32
N ARG A 71 16.28 2.68 3.13
CA ARG A 71 16.31 1.95 1.86
C ARG A 71 14.96 2.05 1.18
N SER A 72 14.98 2.31 -0.12
CA SER A 72 13.82 2.29 -0.98
C SER A 72 13.84 1.07 -1.88
N TYR A 73 12.71 0.41 -2.05
CA TYR A 73 12.51 -0.63 -3.05
C TYR A 73 11.07 -0.61 -3.56
N THR A 74 10.88 -1.09 -4.79
CA THR A 74 9.55 -1.32 -5.35
C THR A 74 9.12 -2.74 -5.03
N ALA A 75 7.87 -2.94 -4.64
CA ALA A 75 7.28 -4.25 -4.35
C ALA A 75 5.94 -4.40 -5.08
N PRO A 76 5.70 -5.49 -5.85
CA PRO A 76 4.40 -5.74 -6.45
C PRO A 76 3.33 -5.93 -5.37
N CYS A 77 2.08 -5.67 -5.72
CA CYS A 77 0.93 -5.77 -4.81
C CYS A 77 0.94 -7.11 -4.05
N GLU A 78 1.14 -8.22 -4.76
CA GLU A 78 1.15 -9.58 -4.20
C GLU A 78 2.32 -9.89 -3.25
N SER A 79 3.40 -9.11 -3.30
CA SER A 79 4.63 -9.41 -2.54
C SER A 79 4.76 -8.60 -1.25
N LEU A 80 3.93 -7.57 -1.04
CA LEU A 80 4.08 -6.70 0.14
C LEU A 80 3.91 -7.46 1.46
N GLY A 81 3.09 -8.52 1.50
CA GLY A 81 2.96 -9.37 2.69
C GLY A 81 4.28 -10.05 3.10
N GLU A 82 5.03 -10.59 2.13
CA GLU A 82 6.31 -11.26 2.39
C GLU A 82 7.40 -10.26 2.85
N PHE A 83 7.41 -9.05 2.28
CA PHE A 83 8.31 -7.98 2.72
C PHE A 83 7.88 -7.36 4.06
N GLY A 84 6.59 -7.39 4.32
CA GLY A 84 5.91 -6.88 5.49
C GLY A 84 6.44 -7.48 6.78
N GLU A 85 6.67 -8.79 6.82
CA GLU A 85 7.24 -9.46 7.99
C GLU A 85 8.62 -8.90 8.40
N GLU A 86 9.47 -8.52 7.43
CA GLU A 86 10.82 -7.98 7.70
C GLU A 86 10.76 -6.58 8.33
N ILE A 87 9.70 -5.80 8.04
CA ILE A 87 9.49 -4.44 8.58
C ILE A 87 8.44 -4.39 9.70
N GLY A 88 7.92 -5.55 10.13
CA GLY A 88 6.87 -5.67 11.16
C GLY A 88 5.50 -5.13 10.71
N PHE A 89 5.24 -5.19 9.41
CA PHE A 89 4.03 -4.74 8.73
C PHE A 89 3.38 -5.91 7.98
N ASP A 90 2.75 -6.83 8.70
CA ASP A 90 2.00 -7.92 8.07
C ASP A 90 0.73 -7.36 7.43
N ALA A 91 0.74 -7.29 6.10
CA ALA A 91 -0.33 -6.69 5.31
C ALA A 91 -0.83 -7.65 4.26
N LYS A 92 -2.15 -7.72 4.14
CA LYS A 92 -2.84 -8.34 3.02
C LYS A 92 -3.19 -7.27 2.00
N THR A 93 -2.88 -7.54 0.75
CA THR A 93 -3.02 -6.61 -0.35
C THR A 93 -3.85 -7.21 -1.47
N SER A 94 -4.60 -6.36 -2.17
CA SER A 94 -5.37 -6.75 -3.35
C SER A 94 -5.66 -5.52 -4.21
N MET A 95 -5.75 -5.72 -5.53
CA MET A 95 -6.34 -4.72 -6.41
C MET A 95 -7.86 -4.73 -6.26
N VAL A 96 -8.46 -3.55 -6.20
CA VAL A 96 -9.91 -3.35 -6.19
C VAL A 96 -10.29 -2.23 -7.15
N PRO A 97 -11.43 -2.29 -7.85
CA PRO A 97 -11.88 -1.19 -8.70
C PRO A 97 -12.12 0.08 -7.88
N LEU A 98 -11.86 1.26 -8.45
CA LEU A 98 -12.05 2.54 -7.76
C LEU A 98 -13.49 2.76 -7.25
N SER A 99 -14.48 2.11 -7.88
CA SER A 99 -15.87 2.13 -7.41
C SER A 99 -16.07 1.55 -5.99
N GLU A 100 -15.17 0.67 -5.53
CA GLU A 100 -15.23 0.08 -4.17
C GLU A 100 -14.57 0.97 -3.11
N VAL A 101 -13.72 1.91 -3.52
CA VAL A 101 -13.06 2.86 -2.61
C VAL A 101 -14.04 3.92 -2.13
N SER A 102 -15.08 4.17 -2.92
CA SER A 102 -16.11 5.18 -2.65
C SER A 102 -17.20 4.69 -1.68
N GLY A 103 -16.94 4.92 -0.39
CA GLY A 103 -17.94 5.36 0.58
C GLY A 103 -18.13 6.88 0.59
N HIS A 104 -17.94 7.56 -0.56
CA HIS A 104 -18.13 9.00 -0.74
C HIS A 104 -18.89 9.25 -2.04
N GLY A 105 -20.23 9.20 -1.96
CA GLY A 105 -21.11 9.54 -3.08
C GLY A 105 -22.51 8.96 -2.96
N ASP A 106 -23.27 9.35 -1.92
CA ASP A 106 -24.73 9.59 -1.94
C ASP A 106 -25.24 9.77 -0.51
N GLU A 107 -24.88 10.89 0.13
CA GLU A 107 -25.84 11.47 1.09
C GLU A 107 -26.92 12.14 0.21
N ALA A 108 -27.95 11.36 -0.14
CA ALA A 108 -29.15 11.89 -0.76
C ALA A 108 -29.63 13.08 0.09
N PRO A 109 -29.89 14.27 -0.50
CA PRO A 109 -30.41 15.38 0.28
C PRO A 109 -31.74 14.94 0.88
N ASN A 110 -31.79 14.96 2.21
CA ASN A 110 -32.95 14.62 3.01
C ASN A 110 -34.12 15.53 2.60
N GLU A 111 -34.95 15.09 1.65
CA GLU A 111 -36.26 15.68 1.40
C GLU A 111 -37.16 15.35 2.60
N ARG A 112 -37.03 16.17 3.65
CA ARG A 112 -38.06 16.25 4.69
C ARG A 112 -39.28 16.91 4.07
N LYS A 113 -40.31 16.10 3.84
CA LYS A 113 -41.68 16.56 3.58
C LYS A 113 -42.50 16.49 4.86
#